data_AF-A0A2A4X9C1-F1
#
_entry.id   AF-A0A2A4X9C1-F1
#
_cell.length_a   1.000
_cell.length_b   1.000
_cell.length_c   1.000
_cell.angle_alpha   90.00
_cell.angle_beta   90.00
_cell.angle_gamma   90.00
#
_symmetry.space_group_name_H-M   'P 1'
#
loop_
_entity.id
_entity.type
_entity.pdbx_description
1 polymer ?
#
loop_
_entity_poly.entity_id
_entity_poly.type
_entity_poly.pdbx_seq_one_letter_code
_entity_poly.pdbx_strand_id
1 'polypeptide(L)'
;MCGTCASYLDSGAFCEKCVSAVETEDFITAQSNKLNKSEIDLVLSKHAEDKEVERAGVEKRKDGVVLWLGFGGGSAMIFISLLIYAFPMLFQFDAEAAAAFEASQALEECRLVFEEIGYLLEDGEEPNPSLQCADSNVPNIVERQGDTVRVSHPNPGQYGLSAIYVSTDTHEVVLEG
;
A
#
# COMPACT_ATOMS: atom_id res chain seq x y z
N MET A 1 52.84 56.17 33.48
CA MET A 1 53.27 55.20 32.44
C MET A 1 53.89 54.00 33.13
N CYS A 2 53.27 52.83 33.01
CA CYS A 2 53.91 51.53 33.20
C CYS A 2 53.36 50.68 32.06
N GLY A 3 54.15 50.54 31.00
CA GLY A 3 53.79 49.80 29.78
C GLY A 3 54.47 48.44 29.77
N THR A 4 53.73 47.43 29.30
CA THR A 4 54.16 46.09 28.86
C THR A 4 55.04 45.27 29.81
N CYS A 5 54.48 44.15 30.31
CA CYS A 5 55.20 43.08 31.01
C CYS A 5 56.03 42.28 29.99
N ALA A 6 57.28 42.66 29.78
CA ALA A 6 58.24 41.84 29.05
C ALA A 6 58.96 40.93 30.04
N SER A 7 58.89 39.63 29.79
CA SER A 7 59.66 38.59 30.47
C SER A 7 61.16 38.88 30.42
N TYR A 8 61.85 38.87 31.57
CA TYR A 8 63.10 38.15 31.80
C TYR A 8 63.64 38.48 33.20
N LEU A 9 63.73 37.41 34.00
CA LEU A 9 64.75 37.08 35.01
C LEU A 9 65.28 38.14 35.99
N ASP A 10 65.21 37.72 37.25
CA ASP A 10 66.22 37.87 38.31
C ASP A 10 66.35 39.24 39.00
N SER A 11 66.36 39.19 40.33
CA SER A 11 66.41 40.31 41.29
C SER A 11 65.11 41.13 41.43
N GLY A 12 64.52 40.99 42.62
CA GLY A 12 63.14 41.36 42.92
C GLY A 12 62.86 42.85 43.12
N ALA A 13 61.73 43.27 42.59
CA ALA A 13 60.77 44.21 43.18
C ALA A 13 59.52 44.21 42.27
N PHE A 14 58.48 43.44 42.61
CA PHE A 14 57.27 43.36 41.80
C PHE A 14 56.25 44.44 42.22
N CYS A 15 55.79 45.20 41.23
CA CYS A 15 54.65 46.10 41.34
C CYS A 15 53.37 45.27 41.53
N GLU A 16 52.54 45.65 42.50
CA GLU A 16 51.44 44.88 43.13
C GLU A 16 50.32 44.35 42.18
N LYS A 17 50.41 44.59 40.87
CA LYS A 17 49.37 44.23 39.87
C LYS A 17 49.65 43.00 39.01
N CYS A 18 50.80 42.33 39.14
CA CYS A 18 51.12 41.14 38.34
C CYS A 18 51.07 39.79 39.10
N VAL A 19 50.76 39.80 40.41
CA VAL A 19 50.63 38.57 41.22
C VAL A 19 49.45 37.70 40.78
N SER A 20 48.39 38.28 40.23
CA SER A 20 47.17 37.54 39.88
C SER A 20 47.26 36.71 38.59
N ALA A 21 48.33 36.84 37.80
CA ALA A 21 48.49 36.09 36.55
C ALA A 21 49.28 34.78 36.70
N VAL A 22 50.16 34.70 37.72
CA VAL A 22 50.95 33.48 37.99
C VAL A 22 50.08 32.39 38.61
N GLU A 23 49.09 32.74 39.44
CA GLU A 23 48.17 31.77 40.03
C GLU A 23 47.23 31.10 39.01
N THR A 24 47.01 31.74 37.85
CA THR A 24 46.12 31.20 36.81
C THR A 24 46.78 30.15 35.93
N GLU A 25 48.11 30.13 35.78
CA GLU A 25 48.78 29.12 34.93
C GLU A 25 48.87 27.74 35.60
N ASP A 26 49.15 27.69 36.91
CA ASP A 26 49.18 26.45 37.69
C ASP A 26 47.79 25.81 37.83
N PHE A 27 46.72 26.63 37.89
CA PHE A 27 45.36 26.14 37.91
C PHE A 27 44.91 25.56 36.56
N ILE A 28 45.31 26.18 35.44
CA ILE A 28 44.94 25.73 34.09
C ILE A 28 45.70 24.44 33.72
N THR A 29 46.96 24.30 34.12
CA THR A 29 47.73 23.06 33.91
C THR A 29 47.25 21.90 34.80
N ALA A 30 46.88 22.17 36.06
CA ALA A 30 46.27 21.17 36.94
C ALA A 30 44.87 20.72 36.46
N GLN A 31 44.09 21.63 35.87
CA GLN A 31 42.77 21.31 35.31
C GLN A 31 42.87 20.56 33.97
N SER A 32 43.80 20.94 33.09
CA SER A 32 44.05 20.27 31.81
C SER A 32 44.54 18.83 31.97
N ASN A 33 45.42 18.56 32.95
CA ASN A 33 45.90 17.21 33.24
C ASN A 33 44.81 16.31 33.87
N LYS A 34 43.85 16.90 34.61
CA LYS A 34 42.67 16.19 35.12
C LYS A 34 41.66 15.83 34.04
N LEU A 35 41.42 16.73 33.07
CA LEU A 35 40.48 16.47 31.97
C LEU A 35 40.98 15.36 31.05
N ASN A 36 42.25 15.41 30.64
CA ASN A 36 42.81 14.44 29.69
C ASN A 36 42.85 13.00 30.26
N LYS A 37 43.10 12.85 31.57
CA LYS A 37 43.05 11.54 32.24
C LYS A 37 41.62 11.01 32.40
N SER A 38 40.64 11.89 32.64
CA SER A 38 39.22 11.49 32.76
C SER A 38 38.61 11.11 31.41
N GLU A 39 39.02 11.76 30.32
CA GLU A 39 38.47 11.52 29.00
C GLU A 39 38.98 10.20 28.40
N ILE A 40 40.25 9.84 28.63
CA ILE A 40 40.82 8.56 28.17
C ILE A 40 40.22 7.37 28.95
N ASP A 41 40.01 7.51 30.26
CA ASP A 41 39.40 6.47 31.10
C ASP A 41 37.89 6.31 30.82
N LEU A 42 37.21 7.41 30.48
CA LEU A 42 35.81 7.40 30.03
C LEU A 42 35.65 6.78 28.64
N VAL A 43 36.59 7.01 27.72
CA VAL A 43 36.55 6.41 26.37
C VAL A 43 36.89 4.92 26.41
N LEU A 44 37.79 4.48 27.29
CA LEU A 44 38.14 3.07 27.44
C LEU A 44 37.05 2.27 28.17
N SER A 45 36.41 2.85 29.19
CA SER A 45 35.25 2.25 29.86
C SER A 45 34.03 2.20 28.93
N LYS A 46 33.77 3.26 28.16
CA LYS A 46 32.69 3.28 27.17
C LYS A 46 32.91 2.26 26.03
N HIS A 47 34.14 2.07 25.56
CA HIS A 47 34.44 1.02 24.57
C HIS A 47 34.36 -0.41 25.12
N ALA A 48 34.61 -0.61 26.42
CA ALA A 48 34.41 -1.90 27.08
C ALA A 48 32.92 -2.19 27.31
N GLU A 49 32.15 -1.20 27.76
CA GLU A 49 30.70 -1.28 27.94
C GLU A 49 29.96 -1.47 26.61
N ASP A 50 30.33 -0.75 25.55
CA ASP A 50 29.72 -0.91 24.23
C ASP A 50 29.95 -2.31 23.65
N LYS A 51 31.11 -2.94 23.90
CA LYS A 51 31.40 -4.32 23.48
C LYS A 51 30.62 -5.39 24.26
N GLU A 52 30.31 -5.14 25.53
CA GLU A 52 29.49 -6.05 26.33
C GLU A 52 27.99 -5.87 26.05
N VAL A 53 27.54 -4.63 25.80
CA VAL A 53 26.17 -4.31 25.36
C VAL A 53 25.87 -4.87 23.97
N GLU A 54 26.84 -4.88 23.05
CA GLU A 54 26.67 -5.49 21.73
C GLU A 54 26.50 -7.03 21.82
N ARG A 55 27.19 -7.70 22.76
CA ARG A 55 27.02 -9.14 22.99
C ARG A 55 25.72 -9.49 23.72
N ALA A 56 25.23 -8.64 24.62
CA ALA A 56 23.95 -8.83 25.32
C ALA A 56 22.71 -8.41 24.49
N GLY A 57 22.90 -7.54 23.49
CA GLY A 57 21.82 -7.03 22.63
C GLY A 57 21.36 -7.99 21.53
N VAL A 58 22.19 -8.96 21.14
CA VAL A 58 21.86 -9.93 20.09
C VAL A 58 20.82 -10.96 20.54
N GLU A 59 20.81 -11.34 21.83
CA GLU A 59 19.79 -12.24 22.40
C GLU A 59 18.46 -11.49 22.66
N LYS A 60 18.50 -10.29 23.25
CA LYS A 60 17.29 -9.49 23.55
C LYS A 60 16.56 -8.93 22.33
N ARG A 61 17.23 -8.78 21.18
CA ARG A 61 16.59 -8.32 19.93
C ARG A 61 15.55 -9.31 19.40
N LYS A 62 15.74 -10.61 19.58
CA LYS A 62 14.76 -11.62 19.14
C LYS A 62 13.48 -11.56 19.97
N ASP A 63 13.60 -11.43 21.29
CA ASP A 63 12.45 -11.32 22.18
C ASP A 63 11.66 -10.03 21.97
N GLY A 64 12.35 -8.91 21.74
CA GLY A 64 11.69 -7.63 21.42
C GLY A 64 10.92 -7.66 20.09
N VAL A 65 11.46 -8.35 19.07
CA VAL A 65 10.76 -8.51 17.78
C VAL A 65 9.56 -9.44 17.92
N VAL A 66 9.65 -10.54 18.66
CA VAL A 66 8.52 -11.45 18.90
C VAL A 66 7.41 -10.75 19.70
N LEU A 67 7.77 -9.97 20.73
CA LEU A 67 6.82 -9.19 21.51
C LEU A 67 6.12 -8.11 20.66
N TRP A 68 6.87 -7.44 19.77
CA TRP A 68 6.33 -6.45 18.85
C TRP A 68 5.45 -7.07 17.76
N LEU A 69 5.81 -8.26 17.27
CA LEU A 69 5.00 -9.02 16.31
C LEU A 69 3.68 -9.51 16.95
N GLY A 70 3.73 -9.92 18.22
CA GLY A 70 2.54 -10.31 18.99
C GLY A 70 1.60 -9.15 19.25
N PHE A 71 2.12 -7.99 19.66
CA PHE A 71 1.31 -6.80 19.92
C PHE A 71 0.77 -6.18 18.62
N GLY A 72 1.61 -6.05 17.59
CA GLY A 72 1.22 -5.52 16.28
C GLY A 72 0.26 -6.46 15.55
N GLY A 73 0.57 -7.76 15.52
CA GLY A 73 -0.27 -8.78 14.87
C GLY A 73 -1.60 -8.99 15.60
N GLY A 74 -1.59 -9.04 16.92
CA GLY A 74 -2.80 -9.16 17.74
C GLY A 74 -3.70 -7.94 17.60
N SER A 75 -3.13 -6.74 17.64
CA SER A 75 -3.85 -5.49 17.39
C SER A 75 -4.45 -5.47 15.98
N ALA A 76 -3.68 -5.83 14.96
CA ALA A 76 -4.17 -5.86 13.58
C ALA A 76 -5.34 -6.85 13.40
N MET A 77 -5.25 -8.05 13.99
CA MET A 77 -6.34 -9.04 13.94
C MET A 77 -7.62 -8.53 14.61
N ILE A 78 -7.50 -7.89 15.78
CA ILE A 78 -8.65 -7.30 16.46
C ILE A 78 -9.24 -6.15 15.63
N PHE A 79 -8.40 -5.27 15.09
CA PHE A 79 -8.85 -4.17 14.24
C PHE A 79 -9.58 -4.67 12.98
N ILE A 80 -9.02 -5.67 12.29
CA ILE A 80 -9.65 -6.28 11.12
C ILE A 80 -10.98 -6.93 11.51
N SER A 81 -11.02 -7.69 12.61
CA SER A 81 -12.26 -8.32 13.10
C SER A 81 -13.32 -7.30 13.45
N LEU A 82 -12.93 -6.21 14.12
CA LEU A 82 -13.84 -5.13 14.52
C LEU A 82 -14.31 -4.33 13.29
N LEU A 83 -13.46 -4.17 12.29
CA LEU A 83 -13.78 -3.49 11.04
C LEU A 83 -14.77 -4.32 10.20
N ILE A 84 -14.56 -5.64 10.10
CA ILE A 84 -15.52 -6.57 9.49
C ILE A 84 -16.85 -6.55 10.25
N TYR A 85 -16.82 -6.53 11.59
CA TYR A 85 -18.03 -6.50 12.41
C TYR A 85 -18.78 -5.16 12.34
N ALA A 86 -18.07 -4.03 12.36
CA ALA A 86 -18.66 -2.69 12.34
C ALA A 86 -19.11 -2.26 10.94
N PHE A 87 -18.46 -2.77 9.89
CA PHE A 87 -18.75 -2.46 8.49
C PHE A 87 -18.93 -3.74 7.66
N PRO A 88 -19.94 -4.57 7.95
CA PRO A 88 -20.21 -5.78 7.18
C PRO A 88 -20.51 -5.48 5.71
N MET A 89 -20.99 -4.27 5.41
CA MET A 89 -21.33 -3.83 4.05
C MET A 89 -20.10 -3.63 3.16
N LEU A 90 -18.89 -3.39 3.69
CA LEU A 90 -17.69 -3.23 2.86
C LEU A 90 -17.32 -4.51 2.10
N PHE A 91 -17.60 -5.68 2.68
CA PHE A 91 -17.33 -6.98 2.06
C PHE A 91 -18.56 -7.55 1.33
N GLN A 92 -19.77 -7.15 1.72
CA GLN A 92 -20.99 -7.49 0.97
C GLN A 92 -21.03 -6.77 -0.39
N PHE A 93 -20.49 -5.56 -0.47
CA PHE A 93 -20.32 -4.84 -1.73
C PHE A 93 -19.51 -5.66 -2.74
N ASP A 94 -18.45 -6.37 -2.33
CA ASP A 94 -17.68 -7.20 -3.27
C ASP A 94 -18.48 -8.41 -3.77
N ALA A 95 -19.33 -9.01 -2.94
CA ALA A 95 -20.16 -10.16 -3.36
C ALA A 95 -21.30 -9.73 -4.30
N GLU A 96 -22.01 -8.65 -3.97
CA GLU A 96 -23.06 -8.10 -4.84
C GLU A 96 -22.47 -7.46 -6.10
N ALA A 97 -21.33 -6.78 -6.01
CA ALA A 97 -20.64 -6.22 -7.16
C ALA A 97 -20.01 -7.30 -8.03
N ALA A 98 -19.49 -8.39 -7.47
CA ALA A 98 -19.02 -9.54 -8.26
C ALA A 98 -20.18 -10.19 -9.01
N ALA A 99 -21.33 -10.39 -8.36
CA ALA A 99 -22.51 -10.94 -9.01
C ALA A 99 -23.07 -10.00 -10.10
N ALA A 100 -23.07 -8.69 -9.87
CA ALA A 100 -23.47 -7.70 -10.87
C ALA A 100 -22.48 -7.63 -12.05
N PHE A 101 -21.18 -7.74 -11.77
CA PHE A 101 -20.14 -7.77 -12.79
C PHE A 101 -20.25 -9.04 -13.66
N GLU A 102 -20.47 -10.20 -13.05
CA GLU A 102 -20.69 -11.47 -13.75
C GLU A 102 -21.92 -11.39 -14.67
N ALA A 103 -23.04 -10.83 -14.19
CA ALA A 103 -24.23 -10.63 -15.00
C ALA A 103 -23.99 -9.67 -16.17
N SER A 104 -23.18 -8.63 -15.97
CA SER A 104 -22.82 -7.69 -17.05
C SER A 104 -21.90 -8.32 -18.10
N GLN A 105 -20.95 -9.14 -17.67
CA GLN A 105 -20.03 -9.83 -18.58
C GLN A 105 -20.77 -10.88 -19.42
N ALA A 106 -21.68 -11.62 -18.80
CA ALA A 106 -22.56 -12.58 -19.48
C ALA A 106 -23.43 -11.90 -20.56
N LEU A 107 -23.95 -10.71 -20.28
CA LEU A 107 -24.69 -9.90 -21.26
C LEU A 107 -23.79 -9.47 -22.43
N GLU A 108 -22.58 -8.98 -22.16
CA GLU A 108 -21.63 -8.59 -23.21
C GLU A 108 -21.26 -9.77 -24.12
N GLU A 109 -21.00 -10.94 -23.56
CA GLU A 109 -20.76 -12.16 -24.33
C GLU A 109 -21.97 -12.52 -25.19
N CYS A 110 -23.18 -12.46 -24.62
CA CYS A 110 -24.42 -12.71 -25.35
C CYS A 110 -24.61 -11.69 -26.49
N ARG A 111 -24.29 -10.41 -26.26
CA ARG A 111 -24.36 -9.34 -27.27
C ARG A 111 -23.50 -9.66 -28.49
N LEU A 112 -22.29 -10.19 -28.30
CA LEU A 112 -21.40 -10.58 -29.40
C LEU A 112 -21.98 -11.71 -30.25
N VAL A 113 -22.66 -12.68 -29.62
CA VAL A 113 -23.34 -13.76 -30.35
C VAL A 113 -24.47 -13.21 -31.21
N PHE A 114 -25.25 -12.25 -30.69
CA PHE A 114 -26.31 -11.59 -31.46
C PHE A 114 -25.77 -10.69 -32.57
N GLU A 115 -24.59 -10.08 -32.38
CA GLU A 115 -23.89 -9.31 -33.41
C GLU A 115 -23.45 -10.22 -34.57
N GLU A 116 -22.90 -11.41 -34.26
CA GLU A 116 -22.59 -12.43 -35.27
C GLU A 116 -23.84 -12.91 -36.02
N ILE A 117 -24.95 -13.14 -35.31
CA ILE A 117 -26.24 -13.45 -35.95
C ILE A 117 -26.68 -12.31 -36.87
N GLY A 118 -26.50 -11.05 -36.46
CA GLY A 118 -26.80 -9.87 -37.27
C GLY A 118 -26.07 -9.88 -38.62
N TYR A 119 -24.77 -10.21 -38.60
CA TYR A 119 -23.98 -10.34 -39.84
C TYR A 119 -24.47 -11.50 -40.72
N LEU A 120 -24.82 -12.65 -40.13
CA LEU A 120 -25.39 -13.77 -40.90
C LEU A 120 -26.72 -13.39 -41.56
N LEU A 121 -27.56 -12.62 -40.85
CA LEU A 121 -28.81 -12.11 -41.39
C LEU A 121 -28.59 -11.08 -42.50
N GLU A 122 -27.52 -10.27 -42.43
CA GLU A 122 -27.13 -9.32 -43.48
C GLU A 122 -26.73 -10.05 -44.78
N ASP A 123 -26.02 -11.17 -44.64
CA ASP A 123 -25.64 -12.04 -45.76
C ASP A 123 -26.81 -12.91 -46.28
N GLY A 124 -27.98 -12.85 -45.64
CA GLY A 124 -29.15 -13.65 -45.98
C GLY A 124 -29.02 -15.13 -45.62
N GLU A 125 -28.08 -15.47 -44.73
CA GLU A 125 -27.85 -16.81 -44.24
C GLU A 125 -28.71 -17.12 -43.00
N GLU A 126 -29.13 -18.37 -42.85
CA GLU A 126 -29.91 -18.76 -41.66
C GLU A 126 -28.98 -18.92 -40.45
N PRO A 127 -29.32 -18.32 -39.30
CA PRO A 127 -28.46 -18.35 -38.13
C PRO A 127 -28.29 -19.77 -37.61
N ASN A 128 -27.04 -20.17 -37.41
CA ASN A 128 -26.71 -21.50 -36.93
C ASN A 128 -27.30 -21.71 -35.53
N PRO A 129 -28.03 -22.82 -35.27
CA PRO A 129 -28.57 -23.11 -33.94
C PRO A 129 -27.50 -23.28 -32.84
N SER A 130 -26.22 -23.36 -33.22
CA SER A 130 -25.08 -23.39 -32.30
C SER A 130 -24.70 -22.01 -31.75
N LEU A 131 -25.15 -20.92 -32.39
CA LEU A 131 -24.95 -19.54 -31.94
C LEU A 131 -25.99 -19.20 -30.88
N GLN A 132 -25.68 -19.55 -29.64
CA GLN A 132 -26.48 -19.27 -28.45
C GLN A 132 -25.60 -18.67 -27.35
N CYS A 133 -26.21 -17.88 -26.48
CA CYS A 133 -25.49 -17.30 -25.33
C CYS A 133 -25.09 -18.42 -24.36
N ALA A 134 -23.87 -18.35 -23.80
CA ALA A 134 -23.28 -19.41 -22.97
C ALA A 134 -24.12 -19.73 -21.71
N ASP A 135 -24.89 -18.75 -21.24
CA ASP A 135 -25.72 -18.86 -20.04
C ASP A 135 -27.03 -19.62 -20.29
N SER A 136 -27.43 -19.80 -21.55
CA SER A 136 -28.67 -20.45 -21.95
C SER A 136 -28.38 -21.76 -22.68
N ASN A 137 -28.90 -22.87 -22.15
CA ASN A 137 -28.96 -24.14 -22.87
C ASN A 137 -30.16 -24.19 -23.85
N VAL A 138 -30.93 -23.10 -23.93
CA VAL A 138 -32.07 -22.97 -24.82
C VAL A 138 -31.64 -22.17 -26.05
N PRO A 139 -31.90 -22.67 -27.27
CA PRO A 139 -31.56 -21.96 -28.49
C PRO A 139 -32.34 -20.65 -28.63
N ASN A 140 -31.80 -19.73 -29.40
CA ASN A 140 -32.45 -18.46 -29.70
C ASN A 140 -33.77 -18.67 -30.45
N ILE A 141 -34.76 -17.81 -30.17
CA ILE A 141 -36.09 -17.88 -30.77
C ILE A 141 -36.04 -17.14 -32.11
N VAL A 142 -36.28 -17.88 -33.19
CA VAL A 142 -36.35 -17.33 -34.56
C VAL A 142 -37.80 -17.13 -34.96
N GLU A 143 -38.22 -15.89 -35.10
CA GLU A 143 -39.53 -15.50 -35.61
C GLU A 143 -39.40 -14.98 -37.05
N ARG A 144 -40.19 -15.55 -37.97
CA ARG A 144 -40.24 -15.08 -39.36
C ARG A 144 -41.58 -14.40 -39.63
N GLN A 145 -41.55 -13.10 -39.91
CA GLN A 145 -42.72 -12.30 -40.28
C GLN A 145 -42.62 -11.84 -41.73
N GLY A 146 -43.03 -12.70 -42.66
CA GLY A 146 -42.90 -12.40 -44.09
C GLY A 146 -41.44 -12.47 -44.52
N ASP A 147 -40.87 -11.32 -44.92
CA ASP A 147 -39.48 -11.20 -45.39
C ASP A 147 -38.50 -10.88 -44.24
N THR A 148 -39.01 -10.53 -43.07
CA THR A 148 -38.19 -10.22 -41.90
C THR A 148 -38.01 -11.42 -41.00
N VAL A 149 -36.74 -11.72 -40.69
CA VAL A 149 -36.35 -12.71 -39.70
C VAL A 149 -35.88 -11.95 -38.47
N ARG A 150 -36.54 -12.21 -37.34
CA ARG A 150 -36.17 -11.67 -36.03
C ARG A 150 -35.69 -12.80 -35.15
N VAL A 151 -34.47 -12.70 -34.66
CA VAL A 151 -33.89 -13.65 -33.70
C VAL A 151 -33.89 -12.97 -32.35
N SER A 152 -34.42 -13.64 -31.33
CA SER A 152 -34.56 -13.09 -29.98
C SER A 152 -34.09 -14.06 -28.90
N HIS A 153 -33.59 -13.51 -27.80
CA HIS A 153 -33.12 -14.32 -26.67
C HIS A 153 -34.31 -14.94 -25.92
N PRO A 154 -34.25 -16.23 -25.50
CA PRO A 154 -35.39 -16.90 -24.87
C PRO A 154 -35.76 -16.36 -23.48
N ASN A 155 -34.80 -15.76 -22.77
CA ASN A 155 -35.03 -15.20 -21.44
C ASN A 155 -34.19 -13.93 -21.20
N PRO A 156 -34.57 -12.77 -21.76
CA PRO A 156 -33.81 -11.52 -21.58
C PRO A 156 -33.88 -10.98 -20.14
N GLY A 157 -34.91 -11.37 -19.37
CA GLY A 157 -35.12 -10.93 -18.00
C GLY A 157 -34.02 -11.35 -17.03
N GLN A 158 -33.23 -12.39 -17.36
CA GLN A 158 -32.07 -12.78 -16.54
C GLN A 158 -30.96 -11.72 -16.52
N TYR A 159 -30.94 -10.85 -17.53
CA TYR A 159 -30.00 -9.73 -17.65
C TYR A 159 -30.62 -8.39 -17.23
N GLY A 160 -31.86 -8.39 -16.72
CA GLY A 160 -32.61 -7.17 -16.42
C GLY A 160 -33.15 -6.44 -17.64
N LEU A 161 -33.27 -7.13 -18.79
CA LEU A 161 -33.79 -6.58 -20.04
C LEU A 161 -35.19 -7.13 -20.34
N SER A 162 -36.03 -6.34 -21.00
CA SER A 162 -37.34 -6.77 -21.51
C SER A 162 -37.20 -7.55 -22.82
N ALA A 163 -36.25 -7.18 -23.67
CA ALA A 163 -35.97 -7.87 -24.92
C ALA A 163 -34.51 -7.72 -25.37
N ILE A 164 -33.98 -8.77 -25.97
CA ILE A 164 -32.73 -8.77 -26.74
C ILE A 164 -33.07 -9.42 -28.07
N TYR A 165 -32.89 -8.69 -29.17
CA TYR A 165 -33.17 -9.23 -30.49
C TYR A 165 -32.34 -8.58 -31.59
N VAL A 166 -32.24 -9.28 -32.71
CA VAL A 166 -31.66 -8.79 -33.96
C VAL A 166 -32.62 -9.12 -35.10
N SER A 167 -32.67 -8.25 -36.11
CA SER A 167 -33.58 -8.37 -37.26
C SER A 167 -32.80 -8.21 -38.56
N THR A 168 -33.26 -8.85 -39.64
CA THR A 168 -32.79 -8.62 -41.02
C THR A 168 -33.01 -7.20 -41.53
N ASP A 169 -33.81 -6.36 -40.87
CA ASP A 169 -33.98 -4.96 -41.28
C ASP A 169 -32.84 -4.07 -40.77
N THR A 170 -32.47 -4.28 -39.50
CA THR A 170 -31.55 -3.39 -38.79
C THR A 170 -30.15 -3.97 -38.71
N HIS A 171 -30.00 -5.29 -38.67
CA HIS A 171 -28.74 -6.03 -38.42
C HIS A 171 -28.03 -5.68 -37.10
N GLU A 172 -28.45 -4.61 -36.44
CA GLU A 172 -27.98 -4.17 -35.13
C GLU A 172 -28.72 -4.90 -34.00
N VAL A 173 -27.97 -5.19 -32.93
CA VAL A 173 -28.50 -5.78 -31.71
C VAL A 173 -29.29 -4.73 -30.94
N VAL A 174 -30.59 -5.00 -30.74
CA VAL A 174 -31.47 -4.14 -29.95
C VAL A 174 -31.60 -4.70 -28.54
N LEU A 175 -31.34 -3.84 -27.55
CA LEU A 175 -31.48 -4.11 -26.12
C LEU A 175 -32.58 -3.19 -25.56
N GLU A 176 -33.69 -3.79 -25.10
CA GLU A 176 -34.79 -3.07 -24.45
C GLU A 176 -34.75 -3.34 -22.94
N GLY A 177 -34.91 -2.29 -22.11
CA GLY A 177 -34.86 -2.35 -20.65
C GLY A 177 -36.01 -1.60 -19.98
#